data_AF-A0A7S1D4T6-F1
#
_entry.id   AF-A0A7S1D4T6-F1
#
_cell.length_a   1.000
_cell.length_b   1.000
_cell.length_c   1.000
_cell.angle_alpha   90.00
_cell.angle_beta   90.00
_cell.angle_gamma   90.00
#
_symmetry.space_group_name_H-M   'P 1'
#
loop_
_entity.id
_entity.type
_entity.pdbx_description
1 polymer ?
#
loop_
_entity_poly.entity_id
_entity_poly.type
_entity_poly.pdbx_seq_one_letter_code
_entity_poly.pdbx_strand_id
1 'polypeptide(L)'
;EPTHEPTHEPTHEPTPQPTPQPTPQPTSQPTPQPTPRPTTLPTPQPTPQPTTEPTPQPTSELTPRPTQRPTVDTCGNSRRTVVYFNVHAGDAPLELLLTLSLGETVIFSKANFRRNRLRTIRRCLNLERWCYKASLTDSGENGFTGAENFFSVVVGGVEVERVSGSTLGSGVDFFIGNSCVAATSAPTISPPTSAPTPSPTPAPIISCPGSRSQVEVTVDTAGSAGDFKFVLSRDGQTRMERTNFNRARTFSWCLNLRRCFTARLENEGCNGFQGEGFFAAVINGSEVGRFTGNWGCDVEINLGDCPA
;
A
#
# COMPACT_ATOMS: atom_id res chain seq x y z
N GLU A 1 -4.82 102.04 15.87
CA GLU A 1 -3.39 102.41 15.98
C GLU A 1 -2.94 102.20 17.43
N PRO A 2 -1.65 101.97 17.76
CA PRO A 2 -0.47 101.67 16.91
C PRO A 2 0.14 100.27 17.29
N THR A 3 1.22 99.67 16.73
CA THR A 3 2.04 99.82 15.50
C THR A 3 2.92 98.56 15.26
N HIS A 4 3.49 98.45 14.05
CA HIS A 4 4.79 97.84 13.63
C HIS A 4 5.26 96.42 14.06
N GLU A 5 5.49 95.60 13.02
CA GLU A 5 6.62 94.68 12.74
C GLU A 5 7.44 94.01 13.85
N PRO A 6 7.82 92.74 13.58
CA PRO A 6 9.20 92.28 13.71
C PRO A 6 9.80 91.92 12.34
N THR A 7 10.81 92.68 11.91
CA THR A 7 11.66 92.40 10.75
C THR A 7 12.80 91.44 11.14
N HIS A 8 13.47 90.86 10.12
CA HIS A 8 14.75 90.11 10.14
C HIS A 8 14.70 88.58 10.27
N GLU A 9 14.89 87.93 9.11
CA GLU A 9 15.68 86.69 8.99
C GLU A 9 17.06 86.85 9.66
N PRO A 10 17.69 85.74 10.05
CA PRO A 10 18.74 85.26 9.14
C PRO A 10 18.59 83.79 8.73
N THR A 11 18.88 83.56 7.46
CA THR A 11 19.01 82.24 6.83
C THR A 11 20.20 81.49 7.45
N HIS A 12 19.99 80.23 7.86
CA HIS A 12 21.09 79.30 8.17
C HIS A 12 21.02 78.11 7.20
N GLU A 13 22.09 77.93 6.44
CA GLU A 13 22.22 76.86 5.44
C GLU A 13 22.16 75.47 6.09
N PRO A 14 21.53 74.47 5.44
CA PRO A 14 21.60 73.09 5.89
C PRO A 14 22.99 72.50 5.56
N THR A 15 23.75 72.16 6.61
CA THR A 15 25.05 71.49 6.51
C THR A 15 24.94 70.19 5.70
N PRO A 16 25.84 69.92 4.73
CA PRO A 16 25.75 68.71 3.91
C PRO A 16 25.96 67.43 4.72
N GLN A 17 25.15 66.42 4.40
CA GLN A 17 25.08 65.11 5.05
C GLN A 17 26.34 64.27 4.76
N PRO A 18 27.03 63.69 5.77
CA PRO A 18 28.20 62.85 5.53
C PRO A 18 27.83 61.44 5.04
N THR A 19 28.54 60.99 4.00
CA THR A 19 28.37 59.66 3.38
C THR A 19 28.96 58.55 4.26
N PRO A 20 28.21 57.48 4.61
CA PRO A 20 28.78 56.31 5.29
C PRO A 20 29.65 55.48 4.34
N GLN A 21 30.91 55.27 4.73
CA GLN A 21 31.89 54.42 4.04
C GLN A 21 31.60 52.93 4.32
N PRO A 22 31.77 52.00 3.35
CA PRO A 22 31.44 50.59 3.55
C PRO A 22 32.39 49.86 4.52
N THR A 23 31.81 49.03 5.39
CA THR A 23 32.50 48.22 6.41
C THR A 23 33.22 47.01 5.79
N PRO A 24 34.47 46.69 6.19
CA PRO A 24 35.17 45.50 5.71
C PRO A 24 34.63 44.20 6.32
N GLN A 25 34.66 43.10 5.55
CA GLN A 25 34.32 41.75 6.01
C GLN A 25 35.31 41.22 7.07
N PRO A 26 34.86 40.31 7.97
CA PRO A 26 35.72 39.72 8.99
C PRO A 26 36.72 38.72 8.37
N THR A 27 37.97 38.79 8.85
CA THR A 27 39.03 37.84 8.54
C THR A 27 38.93 36.59 9.39
N SER A 28 39.12 35.42 8.78
CA SER A 28 39.36 34.15 9.49
C SER A 28 40.78 33.65 9.27
N GLN A 29 41.41 33.23 10.36
CA GLN A 29 42.68 32.54 10.46
C GLN A 29 42.49 31.35 11.43
N PRO A 30 43.37 30.33 11.52
CA PRO A 30 44.48 29.98 10.62
C PRO A 30 44.60 28.45 10.31
N THR A 31 45.36 28.07 9.24
CA THR A 31 46.29 26.89 9.05
C THR A 31 45.97 25.44 9.55
N PRO A 32 46.65 24.35 9.07
CA PRO A 32 47.72 24.24 8.04
C PRO A 32 47.47 23.14 6.95
N GLN A 33 48.50 22.97 6.11
CA GLN A 33 48.79 21.91 5.10
C GLN A 33 48.36 20.46 5.48
N PRO A 34 48.08 19.57 4.50
CA PRO A 34 49.16 19.03 3.65
C PRO A 34 48.85 18.90 2.14
N THR A 35 49.91 18.99 1.32
CA THR A 35 49.94 18.50 -0.07
C THR A 35 50.46 17.07 -0.08
N PRO A 36 49.96 16.18 -0.98
CA PRO A 36 50.73 15.96 -2.20
C PRO A 36 49.91 15.68 -3.48
N ARG A 37 50.45 16.16 -4.60
CA ARG A 37 50.34 15.71 -6.01
C ARG A 37 49.07 14.96 -6.48
N PRO A 38 48.38 15.44 -7.53
CA PRO A 38 47.55 14.57 -8.35
C PRO A 38 48.46 13.61 -9.15
N THR A 39 48.43 12.32 -8.85
CA THR A 39 48.87 11.28 -9.78
C THR A 39 47.89 11.19 -10.95
N THR A 40 48.44 10.95 -12.13
CA THR A 40 47.74 10.84 -13.42
C THR A 40 46.54 9.90 -13.36
N LEU A 41 45.41 10.31 -13.96
CA LEU A 41 44.34 9.39 -14.36
C LEU A 41 44.94 8.21 -15.14
N PRO A 42 44.61 6.95 -14.80
CA PRO A 42 44.66 5.88 -15.78
C PRO A 42 43.47 6.09 -16.73
N THR A 43 43.76 6.31 -18.02
CA THR A 43 42.76 6.16 -19.07
C THR A 43 42.21 4.73 -19.02
N PRO A 44 40.88 4.51 -18.92
CA PRO A 44 40.34 3.18 -19.15
C PRO A 44 40.64 2.80 -20.60
N GLN A 45 41.46 1.76 -20.76
CA GLN A 45 41.81 1.18 -22.05
C GLN A 45 40.51 0.70 -22.73
N PRO A 46 40.30 0.95 -24.04
CA PRO A 46 39.08 0.51 -24.71
C PRO A 46 38.96 -1.02 -24.64
N THR A 47 37.79 -1.49 -24.24
CA THR A 47 37.45 -2.91 -24.19
C THR A 47 37.70 -3.55 -25.56
N PRO A 48 38.38 -4.71 -25.63
CA PRO A 48 38.47 -5.45 -26.88
C PRO A 48 37.08 -5.89 -27.35
N GLN A 49 36.92 -5.87 -28.66
CA GLN A 49 35.71 -6.27 -29.38
C GLN A 49 35.28 -7.71 -29.00
N PRO A 50 33.98 -8.02 -28.84
CA PRO A 50 33.55 -9.35 -28.42
C PRO A 50 33.90 -10.39 -29.49
N THR A 51 34.81 -11.31 -29.15
CA THR A 51 35.10 -12.49 -29.96
C THR A 51 33.94 -13.46 -29.90
N THR A 52 33.40 -13.79 -31.08
CA THR A 52 32.37 -14.83 -31.25
C THR A 52 33.01 -16.22 -31.17
N GLU A 53 33.05 -16.81 -29.98
CA GLU A 53 33.21 -18.26 -29.83
C GLU A 53 31.84 -18.92 -29.59
N PRO A 54 31.48 -19.99 -30.34
CA PRO A 54 30.23 -20.70 -30.14
C PRO A 54 30.32 -21.60 -28.91
N THR A 55 29.36 -21.45 -27.99
CA THR A 55 29.24 -22.29 -26.79
C THR A 55 29.07 -23.77 -27.18
N PRO A 56 29.85 -24.71 -26.61
CA PRO A 56 29.65 -26.12 -26.87
C PRO A 56 28.29 -26.61 -26.36
N GLN A 57 27.70 -27.53 -27.12
CA GLN A 57 26.37 -28.10 -26.93
C GLN A 57 26.24 -28.79 -25.56
N PRO A 58 25.12 -28.63 -24.82
CA PRO A 58 25.00 -29.13 -23.45
C PRO A 58 24.99 -30.66 -23.42
N THR A 59 25.93 -31.24 -22.67
CA THR A 59 26.04 -32.68 -22.41
C THR A 59 24.87 -33.18 -21.56
N SER A 60 24.26 -34.27 -21.98
CA SER A 60 23.12 -34.90 -21.29
C SER A 60 23.57 -35.94 -20.27
N GLU A 61 23.77 -35.54 -19.01
CA GLU A 61 23.93 -36.42 -17.82
C GLU A 61 24.06 -35.51 -16.56
N LEU A 62 23.48 -35.76 -15.37
CA LEU A 62 22.64 -36.85 -14.85
C LEU A 62 21.48 -36.24 -14.04
N THR A 63 20.28 -36.83 -14.15
CA THR A 63 19.12 -36.42 -13.34
C THR A 63 19.14 -37.12 -11.97
N PRO A 64 19.36 -36.44 -10.83
CA PRO A 64 18.90 -36.95 -9.55
C PRO A 64 17.37 -36.89 -9.56
N ARG A 65 16.74 -38.05 -9.80
CA ARG A 65 15.29 -38.25 -9.78
C ARG A 65 14.67 -37.56 -8.56
N PRO A 66 13.80 -36.55 -8.72
CA PRO A 66 13.00 -36.04 -7.62
C PRO A 66 12.12 -37.18 -7.13
N THR A 67 12.47 -37.70 -5.96
CA THR A 67 11.77 -38.85 -5.39
C THR A 67 10.43 -38.34 -4.88
N GLN A 68 9.37 -39.02 -5.28
CA GLN A 68 7.97 -38.76 -4.92
C GLN A 68 7.33 -37.55 -5.63
N ARG A 69 6.32 -37.90 -6.44
CA ARG A 69 5.09 -37.13 -6.71
C ARG A 69 4.78 -36.22 -5.50
N PRO A 70 4.44 -34.93 -5.67
CA PRO A 70 4.12 -34.09 -4.53
C PRO A 70 3.05 -34.81 -3.71
N THR A 71 3.37 -35.15 -2.47
CA THR A 71 2.37 -35.51 -1.48
C THR A 71 1.44 -34.33 -1.45
N VAL A 72 0.24 -34.49 -2.01
CA VAL A 72 -0.80 -33.48 -1.99
C VAL A 72 -0.96 -33.13 -0.53
N ASP A 73 -0.51 -31.94 -0.12
CA ASP A 73 -0.47 -31.64 1.29
C ASP A 73 -1.92 -31.51 1.74
N THR A 74 -2.36 -32.57 2.40
CA THR A 74 -3.76 -32.87 2.66
C THR A 74 -3.97 -32.82 4.15
N CYS A 75 -5.06 -32.20 4.54
CA CYS A 75 -5.62 -32.49 5.83
C CYS A 75 -6.14 -33.93 5.78
N GLY A 76 -5.83 -34.76 6.78
CA GLY A 76 -6.25 -36.17 6.84
C GLY A 76 -7.77 -36.42 6.88
N ASN A 77 -8.58 -35.37 6.67
CA ASN A 77 -10.04 -35.42 6.58
C ASN A 77 -10.45 -34.66 5.30
N SER A 78 -11.27 -35.28 4.47
CA SER A 78 -11.66 -34.85 3.11
C SER A 78 -12.54 -33.57 3.01
N ARG A 79 -12.66 -32.78 4.07
CA ARG A 79 -13.37 -31.46 4.08
C ARG A 79 -12.58 -30.36 4.79
N ARG A 80 -11.25 -30.45 4.75
CA ARG A 80 -10.36 -29.41 5.28
C ARG A 80 -9.33 -29.06 4.22
N THR A 81 -9.22 -27.77 3.93
CA THR A 81 -8.22 -27.21 3.04
C THR A 81 -6.98 -26.89 3.85
N VAL A 82 -5.80 -27.18 3.30
CA VAL A 82 -4.54 -26.69 3.89
C VAL A 82 -4.44 -25.20 3.63
N VAL A 83 -4.20 -24.45 4.69
CA VAL A 83 -3.89 -23.02 4.64
C VAL A 83 -2.52 -22.81 5.26
N TYR A 84 -1.64 -22.12 4.56
CA TYR A 84 -0.36 -21.67 5.10
C TYR A 84 -0.39 -20.16 5.33
N PHE A 85 0.13 -19.76 6.47
CA PHE A 85 0.48 -18.38 6.75
C PHE A 85 2.00 -18.28 6.73
N ASN A 86 2.54 -17.53 5.77
CA ASN A 86 3.96 -17.28 5.63
C ASN A 86 4.28 -15.91 6.21
N VAL A 87 5.17 -15.85 7.19
CA VAL A 87 5.71 -14.59 7.73
C VAL A 87 7.21 -14.59 7.51
N HIS A 88 7.72 -13.62 6.76
CA HIS A 88 9.13 -13.27 6.70
C HIS A 88 9.33 -11.88 7.30
N ALA A 89 9.93 -11.84 8.50
CA ALA A 89 10.40 -10.61 9.12
C ALA A 89 11.93 -10.60 9.01
N GLY A 90 12.48 -9.54 8.41
CA GLY A 90 13.91 -9.32 8.23
C GLY A 90 14.61 -8.86 9.50
N ASP A 91 15.65 -8.04 9.37
CA ASP A 91 16.49 -7.60 10.50
C ASP A 91 15.84 -6.56 11.43
N ALA A 92 14.72 -5.96 11.01
CA ALA A 92 13.94 -5.05 11.84
C ALA A 92 13.24 -5.80 13.01
N PRO A 93 13.18 -5.21 14.21
CA PRO A 93 12.38 -5.71 15.31
C PRO A 93 10.88 -5.45 15.06
N LEU A 94 10.24 -6.30 14.28
CA LEU A 94 8.79 -6.23 14.06
C LEU A 94 8.07 -6.96 15.20
N GLU A 95 7.16 -6.29 15.91
CA GLU A 95 6.42 -6.87 17.02
C GLU A 95 5.15 -7.57 16.51
N LEU A 96 5.35 -8.49 15.57
CA LEU A 96 4.27 -9.14 14.86
C LEU A 96 3.52 -10.13 15.74
N LEU A 97 2.20 -9.97 15.78
CA LEU A 97 1.24 -10.92 16.30
C LEU A 97 0.30 -11.35 15.17
N LEU A 98 0.46 -12.59 14.72
CA LEU A 98 -0.52 -13.25 13.87
C LEU A 98 -1.58 -13.90 14.77
N THR A 99 -2.84 -13.62 14.52
CA THR A 99 -3.98 -14.36 15.09
C THR A 99 -4.83 -14.98 14.00
N LEU A 100 -5.55 -16.03 14.34
CA LEU A 100 -6.61 -16.63 13.55
C LEU A 100 -7.81 -16.79 14.47
N SER A 101 -8.93 -16.19 14.11
CA SER A 101 -10.19 -16.28 14.86
C SER A 101 -11.31 -16.93 14.06
N LEU A 102 -12.30 -17.43 14.78
CA LEU A 102 -13.60 -17.86 14.28
C LEU A 102 -14.65 -17.02 15.00
N GLY A 103 -15.20 -16.02 14.31
CA GLY A 103 -15.87 -14.90 14.98
C GLY A 103 -14.93 -14.20 15.96
N GLU A 104 -15.41 -13.94 17.18
CA GLU A 104 -14.63 -13.32 18.27
C GLU A 104 -13.61 -14.28 18.93
N THR A 105 -13.75 -15.59 18.73
CA THR A 105 -12.87 -16.58 19.39
C THR A 105 -11.55 -16.72 18.65
N VAL A 106 -10.43 -16.29 19.24
CA VAL A 106 -9.08 -16.57 18.75
C VAL A 106 -8.77 -18.05 18.90
N ILE A 107 -8.72 -18.79 17.80
CA ILE A 107 -8.43 -20.23 17.75
C ILE A 107 -6.93 -20.53 17.61
N PHE A 108 -6.14 -19.52 17.25
CA PHE A 108 -4.68 -19.59 17.21
C PHE A 108 -4.07 -18.19 17.29
N SER A 109 -2.95 -18.07 17.98
CA SER A 109 -2.08 -16.89 17.91
C SER A 109 -0.61 -17.28 17.85
N LYS A 110 0.20 -16.42 17.25
CA LYS A 110 1.65 -16.55 17.19
C LYS A 110 2.31 -15.19 17.14
N ALA A 111 3.18 -14.95 18.12
CA ALA A 111 4.13 -13.85 18.13
C ALA A 111 5.57 -14.38 18.16
N ASN A 112 6.53 -13.46 18.29
CA ASN A 112 7.97 -13.74 18.36
C ASN A 112 8.47 -14.50 17.12
N PHE A 113 8.21 -13.92 15.95
CA PHE A 113 8.81 -14.33 14.70
C PHE A 113 10.33 -14.06 14.76
N ARG A 114 11.13 -14.97 14.21
CA ARG A 114 12.59 -14.78 14.22
C ARG A 114 12.98 -13.96 12.99
N ARG A 115 13.83 -12.96 13.20
CA ARG A 115 14.46 -12.15 12.16
C ARG A 115 15.17 -13.03 11.11
N ASN A 116 15.19 -12.55 9.87
CA ASN A 116 15.74 -13.22 8.68
C ASN A 116 15.37 -14.69 8.57
N ARG A 117 14.12 -15.05 8.91
CA ARG A 117 13.67 -16.44 8.86
C ARG A 117 12.20 -16.59 8.54
N LEU A 118 11.92 -17.17 7.37
CA LEU A 118 10.58 -17.56 6.95
C LEU A 118 9.93 -18.49 7.98
N ARG A 119 8.72 -18.11 8.41
CA ARG A 119 7.83 -18.88 9.27
C ARG A 119 6.55 -19.22 8.53
N THR A 120 6.54 -20.43 7.97
CA THR A 120 5.33 -21.06 7.43
C THR A 120 4.56 -21.76 8.53
N ILE A 121 3.31 -21.36 8.74
CA ILE A 121 2.38 -21.93 9.73
C ILE A 121 1.29 -22.67 8.97
N ARG A 122 1.33 -24.00 9.02
CA ARG A 122 0.32 -24.88 8.40
C ARG A 122 -0.92 -25.01 9.29
N ARG A 123 -2.09 -24.79 8.72
CA ARG A 123 -3.41 -25.01 9.33
C ARG A 123 -4.31 -25.82 8.40
N CYS A 124 -5.26 -26.51 9.02
CA CYS A 124 -6.22 -27.37 8.33
C CYS A 124 -7.63 -26.88 8.65
N LEU A 125 -8.16 -26.04 7.78
CA LEU A 125 -9.37 -25.26 8.01
C LEU A 125 -10.53 -25.81 7.19
N ASN A 126 -11.74 -25.86 7.75
CA ASN A 126 -12.93 -26.22 6.99
C ASN A 126 -13.54 -24.94 6.41
N LEU A 127 -13.03 -24.55 5.24
CA LEU A 127 -13.38 -23.31 4.55
C LEU A 127 -14.78 -23.33 3.92
N GLU A 128 -15.37 -24.52 3.70
CA GLU A 128 -16.74 -24.66 3.20
C GLU A 128 -17.80 -24.26 4.25
N ARG A 129 -17.46 -24.40 5.54
CA ARG A 129 -18.40 -24.27 6.66
C ARG A 129 -18.18 -23.04 7.54
N TRP A 130 -16.99 -22.45 7.49
CA TRP A 130 -16.57 -21.42 8.44
C TRP A 130 -15.78 -20.32 7.75
N CYS A 131 -16.05 -19.09 8.17
CA CYS A 131 -15.16 -17.95 7.91
C CYS A 131 -14.13 -17.85 9.01
N TYR A 132 -12.85 -17.79 8.65
CA TYR A 132 -11.77 -17.51 9.58
C TYR A 132 -11.23 -16.10 9.30
N LYS A 133 -11.01 -15.30 10.35
CA LYS A 133 -10.29 -14.04 10.22
C LYS A 133 -8.84 -14.27 10.64
N ALA A 134 -7.90 -14.06 9.73
CA ALA A 134 -6.48 -14.01 10.05
C ALA A 134 -6.07 -12.55 10.20
N SER A 135 -5.66 -12.14 11.39
CA SER A 135 -5.19 -10.76 11.65
C SER A 135 -3.70 -10.78 11.90
N LEU A 136 -2.93 -9.98 11.18
CA LEU A 136 -1.53 -9.72 11.47
C LEU A 136 -1.37 -8.28 11.94
N THR A 137 -1.11 -8.10 13.23
CA THR A 137 -0.88 -6.79 13.85
C THR A 137 0.60 -6.59 14.14
N ASP A 138 1.07 -5.34 14.10
CA ASP A 138 2.43 -4.95 14.46
C ASP A 138 2.39 -3.87 15.54
N SER A 139 2.71 -4.21 16.80
CA SER A 139 2.71 -3.21 17.88
C SER A 139 3.87 -2.23 17.83
N GLY A 140 4.85 -2.45 16.93
CA GLY A 140 5.95 -1.53 16.70
C GLY A 140 5.65 -0.40 15.71
N GLU A 141 4.53 -0.46 14.98
CA GLU A 141 4.14 0.43 13.86
C GLU A 141 5.26 0.65 12.82
N ASN A 142 6.25 -0.24 12.77
CA ASN A 142 7.44 -0.12 11.92
C ASN A 142 7.34 -0.94 10.63
N GLY A 143 6.36 -1.85 10.57
CA GLY A 143 5.85 -2.49 9.39
C GLY A 143 6.86 -3.37 8.64
N PHE A 144 6.48 -3.83 7.46
CA PHE A 144 7.35 -4.61 6.60
C PHE A 144 8.30 -3.71 5.80
N THR A 145 9.07 -2.87 6.50
CA THR A 145 10.07 -1.94 5.95
C THR A 145 11.31 -2.69 5.43
N GLY A 146 11.21 -3.22 4.21
CA GLY A 146 12.28 -3.93 3.51
C GLY A 146 11.72 -4.84 2.42
N ALA A 147 12.38 -4.94 1.26
CA ALA A 147 11.87 -5.70 0.10
C ALA A 147 11.71 -7.21 0.36
N GLU A 148 12.48 -7.76 1.31
CA GLU A 148 12.38 -9.17 1.73
C GLU A 148 11.28 -9.42 2.77
N ASN A 149 10.69 -8.38 3.34
CA ASN A 149 9.68 -8.50 4.39
C ASN A 149 8.31 -8.78 3.77
N PHE A 150 7.66 -9.87 4.18
CA PHE A 150 6.32 -10.18 3.70
C PHE A 150 5.48 -11.02 4.65
N PHE A 151 4.17 -10.86 4.49
CA PHE A 151 3.16 -11.83 4.88
C PHE A 151 2.48 -12.39 3.62
N SER A 152 2.23 -13.69 3.56
CA SER A 152 1.34 -14.26 2.55
C SER A 152 0.44 -15.37 3.07
N VAL A 153 -0.75 -15.47 2.48
CA VAL A 153 -1.75 -16.51 2.75
C VAL A 153 -1.84 -17.41 1.54
N VAL A 154 -1.59 -18.71 1.74
CA VAL A 154 -1.67 -19.73 0.68
C VAL A 154 -2.78 -20.71 1.02
N VAL A 155 -3.82 -20.77 0.19
CA VAL A 155 -5.00 -21.65 0.37
C VAL A 155 -4.96 -22.74 -0.70
N GLY A 156 -4.91 -24.01 -0.29
CA GLY A 156 -4.93 -25.15 -1.22
C GLY A 156 -3.73 -25.22 -2.17
N GLY A 157 -2.66 -24.45 -1.91
CA GLY A 157 -1.49 -24.31 -2.78
C GLY A 157 -1.46 -23.05 -3.65
N VAL A 158 -2.51 -22.22 -3.64
CA VAL A 158 -2.56 -20.93 -4.34
C VAL A 158 -2.29 -19.80 -3.34
N GLU A 159 -1.34 -18.91 -3.62
CA GLU A 159 -1.18 -17.66 -2.85
C GLU A 159 -2.37 -16.76 -3.18
N VAL A 160 -3.26 -16.56 -2.20
CA VAL A 160 -4.48 -15.75 -2.37
C VAL A 160 -4.27 -14.31 -1.95
N GLU A 161 -3.26 -14.05 -1.11
CA GLU A 161 -2.96 -12.72 -0.62
C GLU A 161 -1.49 -12.57 -0.22
N ARG A 162 -0.93 -11.39 -0.47
CA ARG A 162 0.45 -11.02 -0.17
C ARG A 162 0.54 -9.57 0.26
N VAL A 163 1.22 -9.31 1.37
CA VAL A 163 1.58 -7.97 1.85
C VAL A 163 3.09 -7.90 1.98
N SER A 164 3.73 -6.94 1.33
CA SER A 164 5.19 -6.72 1.38
C SER A 164 5.54 -5.26 1.14
N GLY A 165 6.61 -4.77 1.78
CA GLY A 165 7.13 -3.41 1.54
C GLY A 165 6.28 -2.25 2.09
N SER A 166 5.27 -2.53 2.92
CA SER A 166 4.38 -1.52 3.50
C SER A 166 4.71 -1.20 4.96
N THR A 167 4.43 0.03 5.40
CA THR A 167 4.10 0.27 6.81
C THR A 167 2.76 -0.40 7.09
N LEU A 168 2.79 -1.57 7.73
CA LEU A 168 1.63 -1.98 8.52
C LEU A 168 1.38 -0.87 9.53
N GLY A 169 0.14 -0.35 9.59
CA GLY A 169 -0.28 0.48 10.72
C GLY A 169 -0.49 -0.42 11.94
N SER A 170 -1.68 -0.35 12.54
CA SER A 170 -2.05 -1.29 13.62
C SER A 170 -2.17 -2.76 13.17
N GLY A 171 -2.35 -3.03 11.87
CA GLY A 171 -2.35 -4.38 11.30
C GLY A 171 -3.10 -4.52 9.99
N VAL A 172 -3.30 -5.77 9.58
CA VAL A 172 -4.06 -6.20 8.39
C VAL A 172 -4.94 -7.42 8.73
N ASP A 173 -6.17 -7.43 8.22
CA ASP A 173 -7.19 -8.47 8.44
C ASP A 173 -7.54 -9.17 7.13
N PHE A 174 -7.51 -10.51 7.13
CA PHE A 174 -7.80 -11.36 5.97
C PHE A 174 -8.92 -12.35 6.29
N PHE A 175 -9.94 -12.42 5.44
CA PHE A 175 -11.09 -13.30 5.64
C PHE A 175 -11.01 -14.52 4.73
N ILE A 176 -10.98 -15.71 5.32
CA ILE A 176 -10.66 -16.98 4.64
C ILE A 176 -11.82 -17.95 4.85
N GLY A 177 -12.61 -18.18 3.81
CA GLY A 177 -13.69 -19.17 3.80
C GLY A 177 -14.91 -18.76 2.97
N ASN A 178 -15.65 -19.75 2.47
CA ASN A 178 -16.83 -19.52 1.64
C ASN A 178 -18.00 -18.93 2.46
N SER A 179 -18.00 -19.15 3.78
CA SER A 179 -19.00 -18.64 4.72
C SER A 179 -18.65 -17.26 5.29
N CYS A 180 -17.74 -16.49 4.68
CA CYS A 180 -17.44 -15.11 5.10
C CYS A 180 -18.54 -14.10 4.79
N VAL A 181 -19.58 -14.54 4.06
CA VAL A 181 -20.85 -13.83 3.96
C VAL A 181 -21.74 -14.26 5.14
N ALA A 182 -22.25 -13.28 5.91
CA ALA A 182 -23.15 -13.43 7.08
C ALA A 182 -22.52 -13.64 8.48
N ALA A 183 -21.53 -12.82 8.85
CA ALA A 183 -21.14 -12.59 10.25
C ALA A 183 -21.58 -11.20 10.76
N THR A 184 -22.86 -10.84 10.57
CA THR A 184 -23.48 -9.63 11.12
C THR A 184 -24.39 -9.97 12.30
N SER A 185 -24.04 -9.43 13.48
CA SER A 185 -24.71 -9.44 14.82
C SER A 185 -23.79 -10.05 15.90
N ALA A 186 -23.67 -9.51 17.11
CA ALA A 186 -24.50 -8.49 17.80
C ALA A 186 -23.61 -7.50 18.62
N PRO A 187 -24.15 -6.45 19.27
CA PRO A 187 -23.36 -5.30 19.75
C PRO A 187 -22.88 -5.45 21.21
N THR A 188 -21.74 -4.82 21.54
CA THR A 188 -21.49 -4.35 22.92
C THR A 188 -20.88 -2.94 22.91
N ILE A 189 -21.56 -2.07 23.64
CA ILE A 189 -21.38 -0.63 23.85
C ILE A 189 -19.92 -0.19 24.05
N SER A 190 -19.46 0.75 23.22
CA SER A 190 -18.35 1.67 23.53
C SER A 190 -18.92 3.06 23.89
N PRO A 191 -18.25 3.84 24.76
CA PRO A 191 -18.77 5.11 25.28
C PRO A 191 -18.81 6.21 24.19
N PRO A 192 -19.62 7.27 24.39
CA PRO A 192 -19.84 8.28 23.36
C PRO A 192 -18.63 9.21 23.21
N THR A 193 -18.33 9.65 21.98
CA THR A 193 -18.51 11.06 21.54
C THR A 193 -17.63 11.37 20.32
N SER A 194 -18.17 11.15 19.14
CA SER A 194 -17.96 12.01 17.97
C SER A 194 -19.17 11.83 17.04
N ALA A 195 -19.56 12.89 16.33
CA ALA A 195 -20.81 12.91 15.59
C ALA A 195 -20.80 11.84 14.46
N PRO A 196 -21.95 11.21 14.14
CA PRO A 196 -21.99 10.24 13.05
C PRO A 196 -21.73 10.95 11.72
N THR A 197 -20.58 10.66 11.11
CA THR A 197 -20.35 10.83 9.67
C THR A 197 -21.54 10.20 8.93
N PRO A 198 -22.17 10.88 7.95
CA PRO A 198 -23.36 10.34 7.30
C PRO A 198 -23.04 9.01 6.63
N SER A 199 -23.60 7.93 7.18
CA SER A 199 -23.56 6.60 6.58
C SER A 199 -24.01 6.70 5.12
N PRO A 200 -23.29 6.08 4.16
CA PRO A 200 -23.66 6.16 2.76
C PRO A 200 -25.09 5.62 2.61
N THR A 201 -26.00 6.48 2.14
CA THR A 201 -27.36 6.09 1.77
C THR A 201 -27.27 4.84 0.89
N PRO A 202 -27.92 3.72 1.23
CA PRO A 202 -27.82 2.50 0.45
C PRO A 202 -28.21 2.82 -1.00
N ALA A 203 -27.28 2.56 -1.92
CA ALA A 203 -27.46 2.90 -3.32
C ALA A 203 -28.74 2.22 -3.85
N PRO A 204 -29.48 2.88 -4.76
CA PRO A 204 -30.69 2.27 -5.32
C PRO A 204 -30.30 0.98 -6.02
N ILE A 205 -30.83 -0.15 -5.55
CA ILE A 205 -30.55 -1.49 -6.08
C ILE A 205 -30.88 -1.50 -7.57
N ILE A 206 -29.84 -1.49 -8.41
CA ILE A 206 -30.01 -1.58 -9.86
C ILE A 206 -30.36 -3.03 -10.17
N SER A 207 -31.64 -3.27 -10.45
CA SER A 207 -32.13 -4.56 -10.94
C SER A 207 -31.50 -4.85 -12.31
N CYS A 208 -30.43 -5.66 -12.30
CA CYS A 208 -29.65 -5.94 -13.49
C CYS A 208 -30.37 -6.94 -14.42
N PRO A 209 -30.51 -6.63 -15.72
CA PRO A 209 -31.22 -7.51 -16.65
C PRO A 209 -30.40 -8.77 -16.99
N GLY A 210 -31.06 -9.92 -16.93
CA GLY A 210 -30.48 -11.23 -17.24
C GLY A 210 -29.59 -11.77 -16.11
N SER A 211 -28.61 -12.61 -16.46
CA SER A 211 -27.65 -13.21 -15.52
C SER A 211 -26.45 -12.31 -15.17
N ARG A 212 -26.65 -10.99 -15.15
CA ARG A 212 -25.60 -10.00 -14.84
C ARG A 212 -25.66 -9.64 -13.37
N SER A 213 -24.49 -9.43 -12.77
CA SER A 213 -24.39 -8.95 -11.39
C SER A 213 -24.35 -7.42 -11.34
N GLN A 214 -25.00 -6.84 -10.33
CA GLN A 214 -24.80 -5.45 -9.95
C GLN A 214 -23.41 -5.33 -9.34
N VAL A 215 -22.59 -4.42 -9.86
CA VAL A 215 -21.24 -4.15 -9.35
C VAL A 215 -21.14 -2.67 -9.04
N GLU A 216 -20.79 -2.37 -7.81
CA GLU A 216 -20.65 -1.01 -7.28
C GLU A 216 -19.24 -0.80 -6.78
N VAL A 217 -18.56 0.22 -7.30
CA VAL A 217 -17.20 0.57 -6.89
C VAL A 217 -17.22 1.98 -6.35
N THR A 218 -16.82 2.15 -5.10
CA THR A 218 -16.80 3.45 -4.42
C THR A 218 -15.36 3.87 -4.14
N VAL A 219 -15.01 5.07 -4.58
CA VAL A 219 -13.78 5.78 -4.24
C VAL A 219 -14.18 6.99 -3.39
N ASP A 220 -13.79 7.02 -2.13
CA ASP A 220 -13.82 8.22 -1.29
C ASP A 220 -12.39 8.62 -0.96
N THR A 221 -12.00 9.85 -1.34
CA THR A 221 -10.67 10.37 -1.05
C THR A 221 -10.59 11.02 0.33
N ALA A 222 -11.73 11.22 1.02
CA ALA A 222 -11.85 11.96 2.29
C ALA A 222 -11.16 13.35 2.28
N GLY A 223 -11.08 13.99 1.10
CA GLY A 223 -10.40 15.28 0.92
C GLY A 223 -8.86 15.18 0.79
N SER A 224 -8.30 13.97 0.68
CA SER A 224 -6.87 13.76 0.40
C SER A 224 -6.47 14.50 -0.87
N ALA A 225 -5.45 15.36 -0.78
CA ALA A 225 -4.87 16.04 -1.93
C ALA A 225 -3.97 15.06 -2.70
N GLY A 226 -4.35 14.75 -3.93
CA GLY A 226 -3.61 13.88 -4.85
C GLY A 226 -4.40 13.64 -6.12
N ASP A 227 -3.71 13.49 -7.24
CA ASP A 227 -4.35 13.15 -8.51
C ASP A 227 -4.63 11.65 -8.54
N PHE A 228 -5.84 11.30 -8.11
CA PHE A 228 -6.37 9.93 -8.15
C PHE A 228 -6.94 9.62 -9.53
N LYS A 229 -6.55 8.48 -10.08
CA LYS A 229 -7.03 7.95 -11.36
C LYS A 229 -7.66 6.57 -11.15
N PHE A 230 -8.96 6.46 -11.45
CA PHE A 230 -9.69 5.20 -11.41
C PHE A 230 -9.83 4.63 -12.82
N VAL A 231 -9.53 3.35 -12.95
CA VAL A 231 -9.61 2.58 -14.20
C VAL A 231 -10.45 1.34 -13.97
N LEU A 232 -11.55 1.20 -14.72
CA LEU A 232 -12.23 -0.09 -14.88
C LEU A 232 -11.77 -0.73 -16.19
N SER A 233 -11.11 -1.88 -16.08
CA SER A 233 -10.67 -2.70 -17.20
C SER A 233 -11.55 -3.92 -17.37
N ARG A 234 -11.61 -4.44 -18.59
CA ARG A 234 -12.23 -5.73 -18.92
C ARG A 234 -11.32 -6.51 -19.85
N ASP A 235 -11.01 -7.75 -19.48
CA ASP A 235 -10.14 -8.64 -20.26
C ASP A 235 -8.82 -7.93 -20.65
N GLY A 236 -8.24 -7.15 -19.72
CA GLY A 236 -7.03 -6.32 -19.90
C GLY A 236 -7.21 -4.98 -20.64
N GLN A 237 -8.40 -4.67 -21.17
CA GLN A 237 -8.67 -3.42 -21.89
C GLN A 237 -9.44 -2.41 -21.03
N THR A 238 -8.94 -1.17 -20.94
CA THR A 238 -9.65 -0.05 -20.31
C THR A 238 -11.04 0.13 -20.91
N ARG A 239 -12.07 0.11 -20.06
CA ARG A 239 -13.48 0.37 -20.41
C ARG A 239 -13.97 1.71 -19.88
N MET A 240 -13.44 2.15 -18.76
CA MET A 240 -13.73 3.44 -18.17
C MET A 240 -12.50 3.96 -17.45
N GLU A 241 -12.19 5.22 -17.69
CA GLU A 241 -11.17 5.97 -16.94
C GLU A 241 -11.81 7.24 -16.39
N ARG A 242 -11.39 7.62 -15.19
CA ARG A 242 -11.82 8.84 -14.51
C ARG A 242 -10.68 9.35 -13.63
N THR A 243 -10.44 10.65 -13.68
CA THR A 243 -9.41 11.35 -12.90
C THR A 243 -10.05 12.48 -12.07
N ASN A 244 -9.24 13.15 -11.24
CA ASN A 244 -9.58 14.39 -10.55
C ASN A 244 -10.79 14.26 -9.60
N PHE A 245 -10.75 13.25 -8.73
CA PHE A 245 -11.78 13.01 -7.71
C PHE A 245 -11.57 13.86 -6.46
N ASN A 246 -12.46 14.84 -6.26
CA ASN A 246 -12.45 15.71 -5.08
C ASN A 246 -13.53 15.36 -4.03
N ARG A 247 -14.30 14.28 -4.23
CA ARG A 247 -15.39 13.81 -3.36
C ARG A 247 -15.60 12.31 -3.55
N ALA A 248 -16.29 11.68 -2.58
CA ALA A 248 -16.85 10.34 -2.71
C ALA A 248 -17.59 10.14 -4.06
N ARG A 249 -17.26 9.05 -4.75
CA ARG A 249 -17.81 8.64 -6.05
C ARG A 249 -18.11 7.15 -6.04
N THR A 250 -19.39 6.80 -6.16
CA THR A 250 -19.81 5.43 -6.46
C THR A 250 -20.12 5.31 -7.94
N PHE A 251 -19.50 4.32 -8.58
CA PHE A 251 -19.82 3.85 -9.92
C PHE A 251 -20.65 2.57 -9.80
N SER A 252 -21.67 2.39 -10.64
CA SER A 252 -22.52 1.21 -10.61
C SER A 252 -22.77 0.69 -12.03
N TRP A 253 -22.64 -0.62 -12.22
CA TRP A 253 -22.79 -1.29 -13.51
C TRP A 253 -23.46 -2.66 -13.38
N CYS A 254 -24.05 -3.14 -14.48
CA CYS A 254 -24.51 -4.52 -14.63
C CYS A 254 -23.51 -5.32 -15.47
N LEU A 255 -22.61 -6.05 -14.81
CA LEU A 255 -21.48 -6.76 -15.44
C LEU A 255 -21.75 -8.28 -15.56
N ASN A 256 -21.20 -8.91 -16.59
CA ASN A 256 -21.21 -10.36 -16.75
C ASN A 256 -19.87 -10.92 -16.23
N LEU A 257 -19.86 -11.38 -14.98
CA LEU A 257 -18.65 -11.72 -14.25
C LEU A 257 -17.95 -13.01 -14.70
N ARG A 258 -18.49 -13.70 -15.72
CA ARG A 258 -17.78 -14.74 -16.49
C ARG A 258 -16.66 -14.20 -17.40
N ARG A 259 -16.12 -13.03 -17.05
CA ARG A 259 -15.10 -12.26 -17.75
C ARG A 259 -14.29 -11.55 -16.69
N CYS A 260 -13.00 -11.37 -16.96
CA CYS A 260 -12.17 -10.61 -16.05
C CYS A 260 -12.57 -9.14 -16.12
N PHE A 261 -12.94 -8.57 -14.98
CA PHE A 261 -13.07 -7.14 -14.79
C PHE A 261 -12.17 -6.77 -13.63
N THR A 262 -11.35 -5.73 -13.81
CA THR A 262 -10.48 -5.21 -12.75
C THR A 262 -10.81 -3.76 -12.50
N ALA A 263 -10.93 -3.39 -11.24
CA ALA A 263 -11.12 -2.03 -10.77
C ALA A 263 -9.82 -1.58 -10.12
N ARG A 264 -9.05 -0.75 -10.83
CA ARG A 264 -7.77 -0.21 -10.37
C ARG A 264 -7.93 1.25 -9.95
N LEU A 265 -7.27 1.63 -8.86
CA LEU A 265 -7.11 3.01 -8.42
C LEU A 265 -5.62 3.32 -8.34
N GLU A 266 -5.21 4.37 -9.05
CA GLU A 266 -3.85 4.92 -9.11
C GLU A 266 -3.81 6.24 -8.33
N ASN A 267 -2.66 6.56 -7.72
CA ASN A 267 -2.36 7.81 -7.01
C ASN A 267 -0.92 8.24 -7.35
N GLU A 268 -0.76 9.41 -7.97
CA GLU A 268 0.57 9.90 -8.41
C GLU A 268 1.56 10.17 -7.26
N GLY A 269 1.07 10.47 -6.06
CA GLY A 269 1.88 10.68 -4.86
C GLY A 269 2.30 9.40 -4.14
N CYS A 270 1.86 8.23 -4.63
CA CYS A 270 2.12 6.90 -4.05
C CYS A 270 1.87 6.78 -2.54
N ASN A 271 0.90 7.54 -2.03
CA ASN A 271 0.63 7.71 -0.60
C ASN A 271 -0.80 7.31 -0.17
N GLY A 272 -1.58 6.74 -1.09
CA GLY A 272 -2.97 6.34 -0.87
C GLY A 272 -3.86 7.46 -0.30
N PHE A 273 -4.63 7.14 0.73
CA PHE A 273 -5.52 8.08 1.43
C PHE A 273 -4.89 8.60 2.73
N GLN A 274 -4.99 9.91 2.96
CA GLN A 274 -4.41 10.61 4.11
C GLN A 274 -5.44 10.86 5.24
N GLY A 275 -6.45 9.99 5.36
CA GLY A 275 -7.57 10.11 6.28
C GLY A 275 -8.54 8.93 6.15
N GLU A 276 -9.82 9.13 6.46
CA GLU A 276 -10.89 8.10 6.37
C GLU A 276 -11.26 7.68 4.92
N GLY A 277 -10.40 7.98 3.94
CA GLY A 277 -10.61 7.64 2.54
C GLY A 277 -10.54 6.13 2.31
N PHE A 278 -11.36 5.65 1.37
CA PHE A 278 -11.45 4.25 1.02
C PHE A 278 -11.71 4.02 -0.46
N PHE A 279 -11.26 2.87 -0.94
CA PHE A 279 -11.60 2.32 -2.25
C PHE A 279 -12.19 0.94 -2.03
N ALA A 280 -13.46 0.73 -2.36
CA ALA A 280 -14.14 -0.53 -2.12
C ALA A 280 -15.00 -0.96 -3.32
N ALA A 281 -15.14 -2.27 -3.50
CA ALA A 281 -16.02 -2.86 -4.51
C ALA A 281 -17.03 -3.82 -3.87
N VAL A 282 -18.26 -3.76 -4.37
CA VAL A 282 -19.43 -4.51 -3.88
C VAL A 282 -20.09 -5.18 -5.08
N ILE A 283 -20.41 -6.46 -4.97
CA ILE A 283 -21.07 -7.27 -5.99
C ILE A 283 -22.36 -7.83 -5.41
N ASN A 284 -23.50 -7.51 -6.02
CA ASN A 284 -24.85 -7.87 -5.55
C ASN A 284 -25.07 -7.59 -4.05
N GLY A 285 -24.55 -6.45 -3.56
CA GLY A 285 -24.62 -6.05 -2.15
C GLY A 285 -23.58 -6.68 -1.22
N SER A 286 -22.68 -7.54 -1.71
CA SER A 286 -21.59 -8.14 -0.93
C SER A 286 -20.25 -7.47 -1.26
N GLU A 287 -19.53 -6.96 -0.27
CA GLU A 287 -18.18 -6.40 -0.47
C GLU A 287 -17.19 -7.48 -0.88
N VAL A 288 -16.39 -7.23 -1.94
CA VAL A 288 -15.41 -8.18 -2.50
C VAL A 288 -13.96 -7.69 -2.38
N GLY A 289 -13.75 -6.44 -1.96
CA GLY A 289 -12.44 -5.87 -1.73
C GLY A 289 -12.54 -4.44 -1.21
N ARG A 290 -11.63 -4.05 -0.32
CA ARG A 290 -11.53 -2.70 0.26
C ARG A 290 -10.09 -2.35 0.58
N PHE A 291 -9.68 -1.15 0.20
CA PHE A 291 -8.42 -0.52 0.54
C PHE A 291 -8.68 0.79 1.30
N THR A 292 -7.88 1.06 2.33
CA THR A 292 -7.91 2.28 3.16
C THR A 292 -6.48 2.70 3.49
N GLY A 293 -6.26 3.94 3.91
CA GLY A 293 -4.92 4.44 4.26
C GLY A 293 -3.94 4.41 3.08
N ASN A 294 -2.66 4.18 3.37
CA ASN A 294 -1.60 4.13 2.35
C ASN A 294 -1.48 2.74 1.71
N TRP A 295 -1.44 2.71 0.38
CA TRP A 295 -1.34 1.52 -0.44
C TRP A 295 -0.37 1.66 -1.62
N GLY A 296 0.51 2.67 -1.60
CA GLY A 296 1.47 2.91 -2.67
C GLY A 296 0.87 3.62 -3.88
N CYS A 297 1.40 3.33 -5.07
CA CYS A 297 1.05 4.02 -6.32
C CYS A 297 -0.26 3.52 -6.96
N ASP A 298 -0.60 2.24 -6.79
CA ASP A 298 -1.81 1.66 -7.34
C ASP A 298 -2.32 0.43 -6.53
N VAL A 299 -3.64 0.23 -6.57
CA VAL A 299 -4.34 -0.95 -6.03
C VAL A 299 -5.40 -1.45 -6.99
N GLU A 300 -5.61 -2.76 -7.04
CA GLU A 300 -6.58 -3.39 -7.93
C GLU A 300 -7.51 -4.37 -7.19
N ILE A 301 -8.79 -4.34 -7.54
CA ILE A 301 -9.79 -5.32 -7.10
C ILE A 301 -10.27 -6.11 -8.32
N ASN A 302 -10.14 -7.44 -8.24
CA ASN A 302 -10.71 -8.37 -9.22
C ASN A 302 -12.20 -8.58 -8.97
N LEU A 303 -13.03 -8.41 -10.01
CA LEU A 303 -14.49 -8.38 -9.90
C LEU A 303 -15.17 -9.60 -10.54
N GLY A 304 -14.43 -10.53 -11.13
CA GLY A 304 -14.98 -11.70 -11.82
C GLY A 304 -13.92 -12.75 -12.11
N ASP A 305 -14.17 -13.61 -13.10
CA ASP A 305 -13.28 -14.70 -13.52
C ASP A 305 -11.99 -14.16 -14.17
N CYS A 306 -11.05 -13.68 -13.35
CA CYS A 306 -9.73 -13.22 -13.77
C CYS A 306 -8.69 -14.36 -13.73
N PRO A 307 -7.79 -14.43 -14.73
CA PRO A 307 -6.66 -15.34 -14.69
C PRO A 307 -5.70 -14.97 -13.55
N ALA A 308 -5.04 -15.98 -12.99
CA ALA A 308 -3.95 -15.85 -12.02
C ALA A 308 -2.60 -15.56 -12.70
#